data_AF-A0A7S0C638-F1
#
_entry.id   AF-A0A7S0C638-F1
#
_cell.length_a   1.000
_cell.length_b   1.000
_cell.length_c   1.000
_cell.angle_alpha   90.00
_cell.angle_beta   90.00
_cell.angle_gamma   90.00
#
_symmetry.space_group_name_H-M   'P 1'
#
loop_
_entity.id
_entity.type
_entity.pdbx_description
1 polymer ?
#
loop_
_entity_poly.entity_id
_entity_poly.type
_entity_poly.pdbx_seq_one_letter_code
_entity_poly.pdbx_strand_id
1 'polypeptide(L)'
;IFGDNLLGSNSDMADAGTTIRGDGQNRATLLLYLNQDTFLDAENRVKDIVQVVKDVKIDVMLVHELDHEKGSCDFAQFFKQTPQMLIDHPYNIYHEIAVPLYARKEYRTISLRKIILRMEQVE
;
A
#
# COMPACT_ATOMS: atom_id res chain seq x y z
N ILE A 1 -7.58 -58.28 40.27
CA ILE A 1 -7.87 -57.36 41.39
C ILE A 1 -7.41 -55.99 40.91
N PHE A 2 -8.19 -55.04 40.39
CA PHE A 2 -9.63 -54.74 40.24
C PHE A 2 -9.85 -54.34 38.75
N GLY A 3 -11.01 -54.28 38.10
CA GLY A 3 -12.43 -54.27 38.44
C GLY A 3 -13.19 -53.74 37.20
N ASP A 4 -14.45 -54.12 37.06
CA ASP A 4 -15.31 -54.04 35.87
C ASP A 4 -15.72 -52.64 35.34
N ASN A 5 -15.87 -52.56 34.01
CA ASN A 5 -17.04 -52.18 33.19
C ASN A 5 -18.11 -51.13 33.65
N LEU A 6 -18.56 -50.35 32.64
CA LEU A 6 -19.89 -49.72 32.38
C LEU A 6 -20.18 -48.22 32.72
N LEU A 7 -20.44 -47.49 31.62
CA LEU A 7 -21.47 -46.45 31.34
C LEU A 7 -21.34 -45.03 31.93
N GLY A 8 -21.32 -44.05 31.02
CA GLY A 8 -21.62 -42.64 31.30
C GLY A 8 -21.36 -41.72 30.08
N SER A 9 -22.43 -41.29 29.43
CA SER A 9 -22.52 -40.52 28.18
C SER A 9 -22.40 -38.99 28.33
N ASN A 10 -22.02 -38.33 27.22
CA ASN A 10 -22.19 -36.90 26.85
C ASN A 10 -21.30 -35.90 27.63
N SER A 11 -20.76 -34.83 27.05
CA SER A 11 -21.21 -33.96 25.95
C SER A 11 -20.05 -33.12 25.41
N ASP A 12 -20.06 -32.90 24.10
CA ASP A 12 -19.61 -31.71 23.36
C ASP A 12 -18.87 -30.60 24.11
N MET A 13 -17.60 -30.40 23.75
CA MET A 13 -17.02 -29.10 23.38
C MET A 13 -15.61 -29.35 22.85
N ALA A 14 -15.52 -29.73 21.58
CA ALA A 14 -14.30 -29.48 20.84
C ALA A 14 -14.16 -27.95 20.74
N ASP A 15 -13.17 -27.40 21.45
CA ASP A 15 -12.73 -26.02 21.32
C ASP A 15 -12.35 -25.78 19.86
N ALA A 16 -13.32 -25.29 19.10
CA ALA A 16 -13.13 -24.76 17.77
C ALA A 16 -12.38 -23.43 17.91
N GLY A 17 -11.11 -23.53 18.33
CA GLY A 17 -10.08 -22.55 18.05
C GLY A 17 -9.96 -22.49 16.53
N THR A 18 -10.85 -21.70 15.94
CA THR A 18 -10.84 -21.36 14.53
C THR A 18 -9.47 -20.75 14.29
N THR A 19 -8.57 -21.55 13.76
CA THR A 19 -7.37 -21.04 13.14
C THR A 19 -7.89 -20.20 11.99
N ILE A 20 -7.99 -18.88 12.20
CA ILE A 20 -8.23 -17.94 11.12
C ILE A 20 -6.95 -18.00 10.29
N ARG A 21 -6.90 -18.98 9.39
CA ARG A 21 -6.11 -18.87 8.18
C ARG A 21 -6.72 -17.68 7.46
N GLY A 22 -6.01 -16.55 7.47
CA GLY A 22 -6.36 -15.40 6.64
C GLY A 22 -6.35 -15.85 5.20
N ASP A 23 -7.51 -16.31 4.73
CA ASP A 23 -7.80 -16.67 3.37
C ASP A 23 -7.69 -15.39 2.51
N GLY A 24 -6.80 -15.42 1.51
CA GLY A 24 -6.61 -14.39 0.50
C GLY A 24 -6.58 -12.95 1.02
N GLN A 25 -5.45 -12.51 1.58
CA GLN A 25 -5.28 -11.10 1.94
C GLN A 25 -5.55 -10.21 0.72
N ASN A 26 -6.68 -9.50 0.74
CA ASN A 26 -6.92 -8.37 -0.15
C ASN A 26 -5.94 -7.26 0.26
N ARG A 27 -4.69 -7.35 -0.21
CA ARG A 27 -3.63 -6.39 0.09
C ARG A 27 -3.93 -5.13 -0.70
N ALA A 28 -4.40 -4.10 -0.01
CA ALA A 28 -4.59 -2.79 -0.60
C ALA A 28 -3.23 -2.13 -0.86
N THR A 29 -3.15 -1.33 -1.93
CA THR A 29 -2.01 -0.45 -2.22
C THR A 29 -2.57 0.95 -2.49
N LEU A 30 -1.98 1.96 -1.86
CA LEU A 30 -2.25 3.36 -2.21
C LEU A 30 -1.41 3.72 -3.43
N LEU A 31 -2.07 4.05 -4.54
CA LEU A 31 -1.39 4.70 -5.66
C LEU A 31 -1.31 6.21 -5.36
N LEU A 32 -0.10 6.69 -5.10
CA LEU A 32 0.17 8.12 -4.92
C LEU A 32 0.65 8.72 -6.25
N TYR A 33 -0.25 9.45 -6.90
CA TYR A 33 0.04 10.19 -8.11
C TYR A 33 0.81 11.48 -7.76
N LEU A 34 2.04 11.59 -8.26
CA LEU A 34 2.97 12.68 -8.00
C LEU A 34 3.02 13.63 -9.20
N ASN A 35 2.64 14.88 -8.95
CA ASN A 35 2.80 16.04 -9.80
C ASN A 35 3.26 17.25 -8.96
N GLN A 36 3.54 18.38 -9.59
CA GLN A 36 4.10 19.58 -8.96
C GLN A 36 3.29 20.14 -7.77
N ASP A 37 2.00 19.77 -7.66
CA ASP A 37 1.05 20.29 -6.68
C ASP A 37 0.72 19.28 -5.56
N THR A 38 1.21 18.04 -5.65
CA THR A 38 0.77 16.91 -4.80
C THR A 38 0.92 17.16 -3.30
N PHE A 39 1.99 17.85 -2.88
CA PHE A 39 2.25 18.17 -1.48
C PHE A 39 2.10 19.66 -1.15
N LEU A 40 1.44 20.42 -2.04
CA LEU A 40 1.19 21.85 -1.86
C LEU A 40 -0.22 22.14 -1.32
N ASP A 41 -0.94 21.12 -0.89
CA ASP A 41 -2.31 21.27 -0.39
C ASP A 41 -2.31 21.99 0.98
N ALA A 42 -3.09 23.06 1.10
CA ALA A 42 -3.05 23.95 2.27
C ALA A 42 -3.47 23.27 3.58
N GLU A 43 -4.22 22.17 3.49
CA GLU A 43 -4.77 21.43 4.63
C GLU A 43 -3.92 20.20 5.00
N ASN A 44 -2.82 19.93 4.31
CA ASN A 44 -1.97 18.74 4.47
C ASN A 44 -2.71 17.40 4.33
N ARG A 45 -3.82 17.35 3.59
CA ARG A 45 -4.65 16.15 3.37
C ARG A 45 -3.85 15.02 2.77
N VAL A 46 -3.00 15.30 1.77
CA VAL A 46 -2.21 14.24 1.12
C VAL A 46 -1.23 13.64 2.12
N LYS A 47 -0.57 14.49 2.92
CA LYS A 47 0.34 14.04 3.97
C LYS A 47 -0.38 13.20 5.02
N ASP A 48 -1.56 13.62 5.49
CA ASP A 48 -2.32 12.88 6.51
C ASP A 48 -2.80 11.52 5.98
N ILE A 49 -3.26 11.44 4.73
CA ILE A 49 -3.64 10.17 4.09
C ILE A 49 -2.44 9.23 3.98
N VAL A 50 -1.31 9.72 3.47
CA VAL A 50 -0.09 8.91 3.32
C VAL A 50 0.41 8.42 4.68
N GLN A 51 0.33 9.26 5.70
CA GLN A 51 0.70 8.91 7.07
C GLN A 51 -0.19 7.75 7.59
N VAL A 52 -1.52 7.91 7.52
CA VAL A 52 -2.46 6.87 7.97
C VAL A 52 -2.24 5.56 7.23
N VAL A 53 -2.05 5.61 5.90
CA VAL A 53 -1.79 4.45 5.05
C VAL A 53 -0.53 3.71 5.48
N LYS A 54 0.55 4.42 5.77
CA LYS A 54 1.79 3.82 6.26
C LYS A 54 1.66 3.28 7.69
N ASP A 55 0.93 3.96 8.57
CA ASP A 55 0.68 3.51 9.94
C ASP A 55 -0.08 2.18 9.98
N VAL A 56 -1.02 1.96 9.04
CA VAL A 56 -1.75 0.68 8.89
C VAL A 56 -1.04 -0.34 7.99
N LYS A 57 0.23 -0.08 7.62
CA LYS A 57 1.09 -0.97 6.82
C LYS A 57 0.54 -1.29 5.42
N ILE A 58 -0.17 -0.34 4.81
CA ILE A 58 -0.53 -0.41 3.39
C ILE A 58 0.63 0.15 2.57
N ASP A 59 0.97 -0.54 1.48
CA ASP A 59 2.03 -0.11 0.57
C ASP A 59 1.63 1.13 -0.22
N VAL A 60 2.60 2.00 -0.50
CA VAL A 60 2.41 3.23 -1.28
C VAL A 60 3.19 3.11 -2.57
N MET A 61 2.49 2.99 -3.70
CA MET A 61 3.09 3.00 -5.02
C MET A 61 3.13 4.43 -5.56
N LEU A 62 4.34 4.94 -5.80
CA LEU A 62 4.54 6.27 -6.37
C LEU A 62 4.42 6.24 -7.88
N VAL A 63 3.64 7.16 -8.45
CA VAL A 63 3.49 7.34 -9.90
C VAL A 63 3.83 8.76 -10.28
N HIS A 64 4.93 8.97 -11.00
CA HIS A 64 5.45 10.29 -11.35
C HIS A 64 4.92 10.76 -12.71
N GLU A 65 4.12 11.82 -12.72
CA GLU A 65 3.65 12.43 -13.97
C GLU A 65 4.77 13.11 -14.73
N LEU A 66 4.88 12.80 -16.03
CA LEU A 66 5.85 13.40 -16.95
C LEU A 66 5.17 14.19 -18.09
N ASP A 67 3.86 14.33 -18.06
CA ASP A 67 3.09 15.24 -18.92
C ASP A 67 3.07 16.66 -18.35
N HIS A 68 3.68 17.61 -19.07
CA HIS A 68 3.76 19.02 -18.66
C HIS A 68 2.39 19.66 -18.49
N GLU A 69 1.42 19.29 -19.33
CA GLU A 69 0.04 19.79 -19.24
C GLU A 69 -0.69 19.28 -17.99
N LYS A 70 -0.10 18.30 -17.27
CA LYS A 70 -0.62 17.72 -16.04
C LYS A 70 0.24 18.01 -14.82
N GLY A 71 1.13 19.00 -14.93
CA GLY A 71 1.98 19.48 -13.84
C GLY A 71 3.16 18.57 -13.56
N SER A 72 3.80 18.00 -14.59
CA SER A 72 5.08 17.32 -14.40
C SER A 72 6.13 18.25 -13.81
N CYS A 73 7.02 17.69 -13.00
CA CYS A 73 8.18 18.38 -12.45
C CYS A 73 9.37 17.43 -12.30
N ASP A 74 10.57 17.99 -12.08
CA ASP A 74 11.73 17.19 -11.73
C ASP A 74 11.48 16.43 -10.43
N PHE A 75 11.91 15.18 -10.36
CA PHE A 75 11.70 14.35 -9.17
C PHE A 75 12.34 14.96 -7.91
N ALA A 76 13.45 15.69 -8.07
CA ALA A 76 14.12 16.41 -6.98
C ALA A 76 13.23 17.48 -6.32
N GLN A 77 12.19 17.96 -6.99
CA GLN A 77 11.25 18.93 -6.43
C GLN A 77 10.45 18.35 -5.26
N PHE A 78 10.14 17.05 -5.29
CA PHE A 78 9.39 16.40 -4.23
C PHE A 78 10.14 16.43 -2.89
N PHE A 79 11.46 16.32 -2.89
CA PHE A 79 12.26 16.44 -1.65
C PHE A 79 12.19 17.83 -1.00
N LYS A 80 11.69 18.85 -1.72
CA LYS A 80 11.50 20.21 -1.18
C LYS A 80 10.08 20.45 -0.67
N GLN A 81 9.09 19.74 -1.23
CA GLN A 81 7.66 19.96 -0.97
C GLN A 81 7.09 18.92 -0.01
N THR A 82 7.55 17.69 -0.09
CA THR A 82 7.07 16.60 0.76
C THR A 82 7.45 16.86 2.22
N PRO A 83 6.50 16.80 3.16
CA PRO A 83 6.81 16.95 4.57
C PRO A 83 7.91 15.99 5.03
N GLN A 84 8.93 16.54 5.70
CA GLN A 84 10.16 15.81 6.04
C GLN A 84 9.91 14.48 6.76
N MET A 85 8.89 14.42 7.63
CA MET A 85 8.51 13.18 8.32
C MET A 85 8.19 12.02 7.37
N LEU A 86 7.62 12.27 6.20
CA LEU A 86 7.31 11.24 5.20
C LEU A 86 8.56 10.77 4.43
N ILE A 87 9.59 11.61 4.35
CA ILE A 87 10.88 11.30 3.72
C ILE A 87 11.74 10.45 4.66
N ASP A 88 11.73 10.78 5.95
CA ASP A 88 12.58 10.11 6.95
C ASP A 88 12.00 8.77 7.42
N HIS A 89 12.82 7.98 8.12
CA HIS A 89 12.35 6.81 8.86
C HIS A 89 11.38 7.26 9.97
N PRO A 90 10.24 6.57 10.21
CA PRO A 90 9.88 5.23 9.71
C PRO A 90 9.12 5.19 8.39
N TYR A 91 8.66 6.32 7.86
CA TYR A 91 7.77 6.34 6.70
C TYR A 91 8.50 6.09 5.38
N ASN A 92 9.61 6.81 5.17
CA ASN A 92 10.52 6.67 4.03
C ASN A 92 9.79 6.36 2.70
N ILE A 93 8.87 7.23 2.29
CA ILE A 93 7.98 6.94 1.15
C ILE A 93 8.73 6.83 -0.19
N TYR A 94 9.95 7.37 -0.27
CA TYR A 94 10.82 7.31 -1.45
C TYR A 94 11.80 6.14 -1.45
N HIS A 95 11.63 5.14 -0.59
CA HIS A 95 12.46 3.92 -0.61
C HIS A 95 12.30 3.10 -1.90
N GLU A 96 11.15 3.22 -2.57
CA GLU A 96 10.89 2.58 -3.87
C GLU A 96 10.98 3.59 -5.02
N ILE A 97 11.40 3.08 -6.19
CA ILE A 97 11.46 3.88 -7.41
C ILE A 97 10.03 4.16 -7.90
N ALA A 98 9.70 5.43 -8.09
CA ALA A 98 8.43 5.84 -8.67
C ALA A 98 8.30 5.37 -10.13
N VAL A 99 7.09 4.93 -10.50
CA VAL A 99 6.79 4.56 -11.89
C VAL A 99 6.59 5.83 -12.71
N PRO A 100 7.42 6.09 -13.75
CA PRO A 100 7.23 7.25 -14.60
C PRO A 100 5.98 7.07 -15.47
N LEU A 101 5.10 8.06 -15.49
CA LEU A 101 3.89 8.11 -16.29
C LEU A 101 4.09 9.11 -17.43
N TYR A 102 4.51 8.59 -18.58
CA TYR A 102 4.88 9.41 -19.73
C TYR A 102 3.67 10.09 -20.41
N ALA A 103 3.92 11.21 -21.07
CA ALA A 103 2.91 11.92 -21.86
C ALA A 103 2.55 11.19 -23.16
N ARG A 104 3.57 10.71 -23.89
CA ARG A 104 3.39 10.02 -25.19
C ARG A 104 2.55 8.76 -25.00
N LYS A 105 1.51 8.60 -25.82
CA LYS A 105 0.49 7.55 -25.70
C LYS A 105 1.09 6.14 -25.62
N GLU A 106 2.09 5.86 -26.45
CA GLU A 106 2.76 4.56 -26.52
C GLU A 106 3.46 4.25 -25.19
N TYR A 107 4.20 5.22 -24.64
CA TYR A 107 4.91 5.07 -23.37
C TYR A 107 3.97 5.08 -22.18
N ARG A 108 2.92 5.90 -22.21
CA ARG A 108 1.89 5.93 -21.16
C ARG A 108 1.19 4.58 -21.02
N THR A 109 0.92 3.91 -22.14
CA THR A 109 0.34 2.57 -22.14
C THR A 109 1.25 1.58 -21.42
N ILE A 110 2.57 1.67 -21.62
CA ILE A 110 3.54 0.84 -20.89
C ILE A 110 3.61 1.20 -19.42
N SER A 111 3.61 2.49 -19.06
CA SER A 111 3.56 2.94 -17.66
C SER A 111 2.34 2.40 -16.93
N LEU A 112 1.15 2.50 -17.52
CA LEU A 112 -0.09 1.97 -16.95
C LEU A 112 -0.05 0.45 -16.78
N ARG A 113 0.49 -0.28 -17.77
CA ARG A 113 0.70 -1.73 -17.63
C ARG A 113 1.63 -2.06 -16.47
N LYS A 114 2.73 -1.32 -16.29
CA LYS A 114 3.64 -1.51 -15.15
C LYS A 114 2.94 -1.26 -13.81
N ILE A 115 2.09 -0.24 -13.72
CA ILE A 115 1.30 0.06 -12.52
C ILE A 115 0.38 -1.13 -12.20
N ILE A 116 -0.40 -1.60 -13.18
CA ILE A 116 -1.33 -2.73 -13.00
C ILE A 116 -0.57 -3.99 -12.56
N LEU A 117 0.51 -4.33 -13.26
CA LEU A 117 1.31 -5.52 -12.92
C LEU A 117 1.91 -5.44 -11.51
N ARG A 118 2.32 -4.25 -11.06
CA ARG A 118 2.85 -4.05 -9.71
C ARG A 118 1.75 -4.11 -8.65
N MET A 119 0.51 -3.76 -8.98
CA MET A 119 -0.65 -3.93 -8.10
C MET A 119 -1.09 -5.41 -8.01
N GLU A 120 -0.81 -6.22 -9.04
CA GLU A 120 -1.08 -7.66 -9.04
C GLU A 120 0.04 -8.48 -8.37
N GLN A 121 1.29 -8.02 -8.46
CA GLN A 121 2.46 -8.63 -7.84
C GLN A 121 2.66 -8.11 -6.41
N VAL A 122 1.83 -8.57 -5.48
CA VAL A 122 2.04 -8.32 -4.04
C VAL A 122 2.21 -9.68 -3.36
N GLU A 123 3.44 -10.20 -3.37
CA GLU A 123 3.84 -11.41 -2.63
C GLU A 123 3.94 -11.16 -1.11
#